data_AF-A0A1V6UNE3-F1
#
_entry.id   AF-A0A1V6UNE3-F1
#
_cell.length_a   1.000
_cell.length_b   1.000
_cell.length_c   1.000
_cell.angle_alpha   90.00
_cell.angle_beta   90.00
_cell.angle_gamma   90.00
#
_symmetry.space_group_name_H-M   'P 1'
#
loop_
_entity.id
_entity.type
_entity.pdbx_description
1 polymer ?
#
loop_
_entity_poly.entity_id
_entity_poly.type
_entity_poly.pdbx_seq_one_letter_code
_entity_poly.pdbx_strand_id
1 'polypeptide(L)'
;MSGRWSAPHYLMASQRHADDADAPSLTVKIADLGGAFYSNIKKFGMKAPELLDERSWDNKIDIWPLGCSLFHLAINEPLFPVMTFGCTIEKCRATLKDLLTQIFGHGYVGFATRVGERLKADFSSETKEQVASLLRSML
;
A
#
# COMPACT_ATOMS: atom_id res chain seq x y z
N MET A 1 -9.01 -7.70 46.55
CA MET A 1 -8.54 -8.57 45.45
C MET A 1 -8.33 -7.71 44.22
N SER A 2 -7.10 -7.26 43.92
CA SER A 2 -6.81 -6.47 42.73
C SER A 2 -6.42 -7.39 41.58
N GLY A 3 -7.37 -7.68 40.69
CA GLY A 3 -7.08 -8.39 39.43
C GLY A 3 -6.26 -7.49 38.53
N ARG A 4 -4.97 -7.81 38.36
CA ARG A 4 -4.10 -7.16 37.39
C ARG A 4 -4.44 -7.75 36.02
N TRP A 5 -5.31 -7.08 35.28
CA TRP A 5 -5.66 -7.49 33.92
C TRP A 5 -4.43 -7.32 33.02
N SER A 6 -3.74 -8.41 32.71
CA SER A 6 -2.72 -8.44 31.66
C SER A 6 -3.38 -8.63 30.30
N ALA A 7 -2.90 -7.91 29.29
CA ALA A 7 -3.36 -8.12 27.92
C ALA A 7 -3.13 -9.58 27.49
N PRO A 8 -4.06 -10.20 26.73
CA PRO A 8 -3.91 -11.55 26.23
C PRO A 8 -2.58 -11.77 25.47
N HIS A 9 -1.96 -12.94 25.63
CA HIS A 9 -0.65 -13.25 25.03
C HIS A 9 -0.60 -13.18 23.49
N TYR A 10 -1.76 -13.21 22.82
CA TYR A 10 -1.86 -13.07 21.37
C TYR A 10 -1.93 -11.62 20.88
N LEU A 11 -2.08 -10.64 21.78
CA LEU A 11 -2.08 -9.22 21.41
C LEU A 11 -0.65 -8.77 21.09
N MET A 12 -0.40 -8.49 19.81
CA MET A 12 0.85 -7.88 19.36
C MET A 12 0.91 -6.43 19.85
N ALA A 13 1.97 -6.09 20.57
CA ALA A 13 2.24 -4.71 20.97
C ALA A 13 2.57 -3.85 19.74
N SER A 14 2.21 -2.57 19.79
CA SER A 14 2.46 -1.62 18.69
C SER A 14 3.96 -1.40 18.50
N GLN A 15 4.52 -1.79 17.36
CA GLN A 15 5.95 -1.63 17.02
C GLN A 15 6.28 -0.23 16.50
N ARG A 16 5.84 0.85 17.16
CA ARG A 16 6.02 2.22 16.65
C ARG A 16 7.48 2.70 16.59
N HIS A 17 8.44 1.94 17.10
CA HIS A 17 9.87 2.30 17.10
C HIS A 17 10.75 1.04 16.98
N ALA A 18 10.81 0.47 15.79
CA ALA A 18 11.80 -0.55 15.45
C ALA A 18 12.99 0.11 14.74
N ASP A 19 13.56 1.16 15.34
CA ASP A 19 14.66 1.93 14.72
C ASP A 19 15.99 1.16 14.69
N ASP A 20 16.07 0.02 15.39
CA ASP A 20 17.31 -0.74 15.63
C ASP A 20 17.18 -2.24 15.24
N ALA A 21 16.21 -2.57 14.38
CA ALA A 21 16.02 -3.94 13.93
C ALA A 21 17.02 -4.30 12.83
N ASP A 22 17.87 -5.30 13.08
CA ASP A 22 18.80 -5.83 12.08
C ASP A 22 17.99 -6.49 10.95
N ALA A 23 18.09 -5.93 9.74
CA ALA A 23 17.32 -6.33 8.56
C ALA A 23 17.27 -7.86 8.29
N PRO A 24 18.36 -8.64 8.40
CA PRO A 24 18.33 -10.08 8.20
C PRO A 24 17.50 -10.86 9.23
N SER A 25 17.16 -10.27 10.38
CA SER A 25 16.33 -10.88 11.42
C SER A 25 14.85 -10.45 11.38
N LEU A 26 14.49 -9.56 10.44
CA LEU A 26 13.17 -8.95 10.40
C LEU A 26 12.10 -9.97 10.01
N THR A 27 11.16 -10.22 10.92
CA THR A 27 9.97 -11.04 10.66
C THR A 27 8.76 -10.16 10.45
N VAL A 28 8.18 -10.19 9.25
CA VAL A 28 6.93 -9.50 8.92
C VAL A 28 5.74 -10.41 9.18
N LYS A 29 4.76 -9.95 9.97
CA LYS A 29 3.50 -10.66 10.22
C LYS A 29 2.33 -9.79 9.77
N ILE A 30 1.40 -10.37 9.01
CA ILE A 30 0.15 -9.71 8.64
C ILE A 30 -0.82 -9.86 9.81
N ALA A 31 -1.44 -8.75 10.21
CA ALA A 31 -2.43 -8.69 11.28
C ALA A 31 -3.73 -8.06 10.75
N ASP A 32 -4.74 -7.99 11.62
CA ASP A 32 -6.04 -7.36 11.33
C ASP A 32 -6.78 -8.00 10.13
N LEU A 33 -7.17 -9.28 10.31
CA LEU A 33 -7.94 -10.04 9.34
C LEU A 33 -9.46 -9.84 9.49
N GLY A 34 -9.92 -8.94 10.37
CA GLY A 34 -11.34 -8.72 10.65
C GLY A 34 -12.12 -8.16 9.46
N GLY A 35 -11.44 -7.46 8.55
CA GLY A 35 -12.02 -6.93 7.32
C GLY A 35 -11.96 -7.87 6.11
N ALA A 36 -11.43 -9.08 6.24
CA ALA A 36 -11.17 -9.98 5.10
C ALA A 36 -12.43 -10.34 4.29
N PHE A 37 -13.61 -10.29 4.92
CA PHE A 37 -14.89 -10.64 4.30
C PHE A 37 -15.71 -9.43 3.83
N TYR A 38 -15.28 -8.19 4.11
CA TYR A 38 -16.03 -6.97 3.80
C TYR A 38 -15.21 -6.00 2.93
N SER A 39 -15.42 -6.08 1.62
CA SER A 39 -14.66 -5.36 0.59
C SER A 39 -14.84 -3.83 0.60
N ASN A 40 -15.90 -3.31 1.22
CA ASN A 40 -16.29 -1.89 1.11
C ASN A 40 -15.50 -0.93 2.01
N ILE A 41 -14.72 -1.43 2.98
CA ILE A 41 -14.04 -0.61 4.01
C ILE A 41 -12.58 -0.27 3.61
N LYS A 42 -12.05 -0.81 2.51
CA LYS A 42 -10.69 -0.47 2.05
C LYS A 42 -10.58 1.05 1.80
N LYS A 43 -9.50 1.66 2.30
CA LYS A 43 -9.15 3.06 2.00
C LYS A 43 -9.17 3.26 0.48
N PHE A 44 -9.81 4.33 -0.01
CA PHE A 44 -10.00 4.53 -1.45
C PHE A 44 -8.69 4.49 -2.23
N GLY A 45 -7.62 5.16 -1.76
CA GLY A 45 -6.31 5.14 -2.39
C GLY A 45 -5.59 3.78 -2.40
N MET A 46 -6.20 2.73 -1.83
CA MET A 46 -5.70 1.35 -1.84
C MET A 46 -6.59 0.41 -2.65
N LYS A 47 -7.68 0.90 -3.25
CA LYS A 47 -8.56 0.08 -4.08
C LYS A 47 -7.92 -0.18 -5.44
N ALA A 48 -7.92 -1.44 -5.83
CA ALA A 48 -7.52 -1.86 -7.17
C ALA A 48 -8.47 -1.26 -8.23
N PRO A 49 -7.99 -0.97 -9.46
CA PRO A 49 -8.77 -0.31 -10.49
C PRO A 49 -10.06 -1.07 -10.86
N GLU A 50 -10.04 -2.40 -10.84
CA GLU A 50 -11.18 -3.27 -11.09
C GLU A 50 -12.33 -3.09 -10.08
N LEU A 51 -12.01 -2.67 -8.85
CA LEU A 51 -13.01 -2.36 -7.81
C LEU A 51 -13.72 -1.01 -8.06
N LEU A 52 -13.21 -0.16 -8.95
CA LEU A 52 -13.81 1.13 -9.28
C LEU A 52 -14.91 1.03 -10.34
N ASP A 53 -14.81 0.02 -11.18
CA ASP A 53 -15.74 -0.24 -12.29
C ASP A 53 -16.71 -1.39 -11.96
N GLU A 54 -16.74 -1.88 -10.72
CA GLU A 54 -17.61 -2.98 -10.26
C GLU A 54 -17.49 -4.23 -11.16
N ARG A 55 -16.30 -4.43 -11.74
CA ARG A 55 -15.99 -5.58 -12.60
C ARG A 55 -15.80 -6.82 -11.74
N SER A 56 -15.86 -7.99 -12.37
CA SER A 56 -15.40 -9.22 -11.74
C SER A 56 -13.94 -9.06 -11.31
N TRP A 57 -13.68 -9.36 -10.05
CA TRP A 57 -12.33 -9.29 -9.47
C TRP A 57 -11.89 -10.68 -9.02
N ASP A 58 -10.57 -10.89 -8.98
CA ASP A 58 -9.93 -12.11 -8.49
C ASP A 58 -9.09 -11.80 -7.23
N ASN A 59 -8.30 -12.76 -6.77
CA ASN A 59 -7.42 -12.58 -5.61
C ASN A 59 -6.33 -11.50 -5.78
N LYS A 60 -6.16 -10.91 -6.98
CA LYS A 60 -5.17 -9.85 -7.21
C LYS A 60 -5.57 -8.52 -6.56
N ILE A 61 -6.84 -8.32 -6.21
CA ILE A 61 -7.28 -7.11 -5.46
C ILE A 61 -6.64 -7.00 -4.07
N ASP A 62 -6.07 -8.09 -3.55
CA ASP A 62 -5.35 -8.12 -2.29
C ASP A 62 -3.84 -7.92 -2.49
N ILE A 63 -3.32 -8.15 -3.69
CA ILE A 63 -1.92 -7.87 -4.08
C ILE A 63 -1.74 -6.38 -4.39
N TRP A 64 -2.72 -5.73 -5.02
CA TRP A 64 -2.68 -4.30 -5.31
C TRP A 64 -2.38 -3.39 -4.10
N PRO A 65 -3.10 -3.50 -2.97
CA PRO A 65 -2.83 -2.68 -1.79
C PRO A 65 -1.47 -3.00 -1.14
N LEU A 66 -0.94 -4.23 -1.32
CA LEU A 66 0.43 -4.56 -0.92
C LEU A 66 1.43 -3.76 -1.74
N GLY A 67 1.27 -3.70 -3.07
CA GLY A 67 2.10 -2.86 -3.94
C GLY A 67 2.05 -1.38 -3.57
N CYS A 68 0.84 -0.85 -3.29
CA CYS A 68 0.66 0.53 -2.81
C CYS A 68 1.40 0.78 -1.48
N SER A 69 1.41 -0.21 -0.58
CA SER A 69 2.07 -0.11 0.73
C SER A 69 3.59 -0.18 0.60
N LEU A 70 4.13 -1.05 -0.27
CA LEU A 70 5.56 -1.12 -0.56
C LEU A 70 6.06 0.19 -1.19
N PHE A 71 5.30 0.78 -2.11
CA PHE A 71 5.59 2.11 -2.65
C PHE A 71 5.67 3.15 -1.52
N HIS A 72 4.67 3.16 -0.65
CA HIS A 72 4.63 4.10 0.48
C HIS A 72 5.83 3.92 1.43
N LEU A 73 6.24 2.68 1.71
CA LEU A 73 7.41 2.41 2.55
C LEU A 73 8.72 2.86 1.89
N ALA A 74 8.87 2.65 0.58
CA ALA A 74 10.09 2.98 -0.13
C ALA A 74 10.29 4.49 -0.35
N ILE A 75 9.19 5.22 -0.57
CA ILE A 75 9.19 6.64 -0.97
C ILE A 75 8.70 7.56 0.17
N ASN A 76 8.12 7.00 1.23
CA ASN A 76 7.51 7.71 2.35
C ASN A 76 6.32 8.61 1.96
N GLU A 77 5.70 8.33 0.81
CA GLU A 77 4.54 9.05 0.30
C GLU A 77 3.52 8.09 -0.30
N PRO A 78 2.20 8.33 -0.16
CA PRO A 78 1.19 7.47 -0.74
C PRO A 78 1.27 7.49 -2.28
N LEU A 79 1.10 6.31 -2.90
CA LEU A 79 1.00 6.21 -4.36
C LEU A 79 -0.20 7.00 -4.89
N PHE A 80 -1.34 6.90 -4.18
CA PHE A 80 -2.58 7.59 -4.48
C PHE A 80 -3.04 8.43 -3.28
N PRO A 81 -2.77 9.75 -3.26
CA PRO A 81 -3.20 10.64 -2.17
C PRO A 81 -4.69 10.99 -2.27
N VAL A 82 -5.57 10.00 -2.11
CA VAL A 82 -7.02 10.22 -2.15
C VAL A 82 -7.54 10.65 -0.78
N MET A 83 -8.02 11.89 -0.70
CA MET A 83 -8.66 12.44 0.49
C MET A 83 -10.11 11.97 0.58
N THR A 84 -10.43 11.20 1.63
CA THR A 84 -11.80 10.71 1.87
C THR A 84 -12.60 11.60 2.82
N PHE A 85 -11.94 12.48 3.56
CA PHE A 85 -12.62 13.39 4.50
C PHE A 85 -13.42 14.46 3.76
N GLY A 86 -14.71 14.57 4.06
CA GLY A 86 -15.61 15.55 3.43
C GLY A 86 -15.83 15.34 1.92
N CYS A 87 -15.48 14.17 1.39
CA CYS A 87 -15.55 13.85 -0.03
C CYS A 87 -16.60 12.76 -0.28
N THR A 88 -17.39 12.88 -1.36
CA THR A 88 -18.32 11.81 -1.75
C THR A 88 -17.57 10.62 -2.34
N ILE A 89 -18.21 9.45 -2.36
CA ILE A 89 -17.65 8.21 -2.94
C ILE A 89 -17.33 8.43 -4.43
N GLU A 90 -18.21 9.11 -5.16
CA GLU A 90 -18.08 9.39 -6.58
C GLU A 90 -16.87 10.29 -6.85
N LYS A 91 -16.69 11.33 -6.02
CA LYS A 91 -15.54 12.22 -6.12
C LYS A 91 -14.24 11.51 -5.78
N CYS A 92 -14.22 10.67 -4.73
CA CYS A 92 -13.06 9.82 -4.43
C CYS A 92 -12.72 8.86 -5.58
N ARG A 93 -13.75 8.24 -6.16
CA ARG A 93 -13.62 7.31 -7.30
C ARG A 93 -13.06 8.03 -8.52
N ALA A 94 -13.58 9.21 -8.85
CA ALA A 94 -13.07 10.03 -9.96
C ALA A 94 -11.61 10.44 -9.74
N THR A 95 -11.28 10.96 -8.55
CA THR A 95 -9.90 11.32 -8.20
C THR A 95 -8.94 10.14 -8.35
N LEU A 96 -9.34 8.94 -7.91
CA LEU A 96 -8.49 7.76 -8.08
C LEU A 96 -8.30 7.37 -9.55
N LYS A 97 -9.35 7.45 -10.38
CA LYS A 97 -9.26 7.21 -11.83
C LYS A 97 -8.30 8.18 -12.52
N ASP A 98 -8.34 9.45 -12.16
CA ASP A 98 -7.45 10.47 -12.70
C ASP A 98 -5.99 10.17 -12.33
N LEU A 99 -5.74 9.82 -11.05
CA LEU A 99 -4.41 9.46 -10.58
C LEU A 99 -3.87 8.18 -11.25
N LEU A 100 -4.71 7.16 -11.42
CA LEU A 100 -4.36 5.94 -12.16
C LEU A 100 -3.92 6.28 -13.59
N THR A 101 -4.68 7.14 -14.27
CA THR A 101 -4.38 7.59 -15.63
C THR A 101 -3.06 8.38 -15.67
N GLN A 102 -2.82 9.26 -14.70
CA GLN A 102 -1.58 10.02 -14.62
C GLN A 102 -0.35 9.13 -14.38
N ILE A 103 -0.48 8.13 -13.50
CA ILE A 103 0.64 7.27 -13.10
C ILE A 103 0.94 6.20 -14.13
N PHE A 104 -0.09 5.58 -14.72
CA PHE A 104 0.06 4.45 -15.64
C PHE A 104 -0.17 4.79 -17.11
N GLY A 105 -0.66 6.00 -17.44
CA GLY A 105 -0.96 6.42 -18.81
C GLY A 105 0.26 6.49 -19.72
N HIS A 106 1.46 6.67 -19.16
CA HIS A 106 2.73 6.64 -19.89
C HIS A 106 3.35 5.23 -19.96
N GLY A 107 2.59 4.19 -19.59
CA GLY A 107 3.06 2.81 -19.58
C GLY A 107 4.12 2.54 -18.51
N TYR A 108 4.80 1.40 -18.64
CA TYR A 108 5.80 0.94 -17.68
C TYR A 108 6.99 1.89 -17.57
N VAL A 109 7.48 2.41 -18.70
CA VAL A 109 8.65 3.30 -18.73
C VAL A 109 8.39 4.56 -17.90
N GLY A 110 7.23 5.20 -18.08
CA GLY A 110 6.86 6.38 -17.29
C GLY A 110 6.72 6.08 -15.79
N PHE A 111 6.15 4.91 -15.44
CA PHE A 111 6.05 4.47 -14.06
C PHE A 111 7.42 4.22 -13.42
N ALA A 112 8.31 3.50 -14.10
CA ALA A 112 9.65 3.19 -13.61
C ALA A 112 10.50 4.46 -13.42
N THR A 113 10.43 5.41 -14.36
CA THR A 113 11.07 6.73 -14.21
C THR A 113 10.57 7.45 -12.96
N ARG A 114 9.25 7.51 -12.76
CA ARG A 114 8.65 8.14 -11.57
C ARG A 114 9.09 7.48 -10.27
N VAL A 115 9.19 6.15 -10.24
CA VAL A 115 9.70 5.42 -9.06
C VAL A 115 11.18 5.77 -8.82
N GLY A 116 12.01 5.75 -9.87
CA GLY A 116 13.45 6.03 -9.78
C GLY A 116 13.78 7.47 -9.34
N GLU A 117 13.00 8.45 -9.78
CA GLU A 117 13.11 9.87 -9.39
C GLU A 117 12.75 10.11 -7.91
N ARG A 118 11.84 9.31 -7.36
CA ARG A 118 11.28 9.51 -6.01
C ARG A 118 11.90 8.63 -4.95
N LEU A 119 12.54 7.53 -5.33
CA LEU A 119 13.35 6.72 -4.41
C LEU A 119 14.52 7.55 -3.88
N LYS A 120 14.84 7.38 -2.60
CA LYS A 120 15.97 8.05 -1.93
C LYS A 120 17.26 7.90 -2.76
N ALA A 121 18.10 8.93 -2.70
CA ALA A 121 19.38 8.96 -3.43
C ALA A 121 20.30 7.78 -3.07
N ASP A 122 20.14 7.21 -1.87
CA ASP A 122 20.95 6.12 -1.34
C ASP A 122 20.71 4.77 -2.05
N PHE A 123 19.63 4.63 -2.83
CA PHE A 123 19.38 3.43 -3.62
C PHE A 123 20.23 3.41 -4.90
N SER A 124 20.93 2.29 -5.16
CA SER A 124 21.62 2.07 -6.43
C SER A 124 20.63 2.03 -7.61
N SER A 125 21.12 2.31 -8.83
CA SER A 125 20.30 2.21 -10.05
C SER A 125 19.67 0.82 -10.21
N GLU A 126 20.43 -0.23 -9.93
CA GLU A 126 19.94 -1.62 -9.94
C GLU A 126 18.80 -1.84 -8.94
N THR A 127 18.94 -1.33 -7.70
CA THR A 127 17.88 -1.48 -6.70
C THR A 127 16.62 -0.70 -7.09
N LYS A 128 16.77 0.49 -7.68
CA LYS A 128 15.65 1.30 -8.17
C LYS A 128 14.87 0.55 -9.27
N GLU A 129 15.58 -0.11 -10.18
CA GLU A 129 14.98 -0.92 -11.23
C GLU A 129 14.29 -2.18 -10.69
N GLN A 130 14.91 -2.87 -9.73
CA GLN A 130 14.31 -4.02 -9.04
C GLN A 130 13.02 -3.63 -8.30
N VAL A 131 13.02 -2.50 -7.59
CA VAL A 131 11.82 -1.98 -6.91
C VAL A 131 10.73 -1.61 -7.92
N ALA A 132 11.07 -0.93 -9.02
CA ALA A 132 10.08 -0.60 -10.05
C ALA A 132 9.47 -1.86 -10.70
N SER A 133 10.30 -2.86 -10.99
CA SER A 133 9.86 -4.15 -11.53
C SER A 133 8.96 -4.91 -10.55
N LEU A 134 9.36 -4.97 -9.27
CA LEU A 134 8.56 -5.58 -8.21
C LEU A 134 7.18 -4.91 -8.08
N LEU A 135 7.15 -3.58 -7.98
CA LEU A 135 5.90 -2.82 -7.89
C LEU A 135 5.01 -3.02 -9.10
N ARG A 136 5.59 -3.11 -10.31
CA ARG A 136 4.86 -3.39 -11.54
C ARG A 136 4.22 -4.79 -11.55
N SER A 137 4.82 -5.77 -10.89
CA SER A 137 4.21 -7.11 -10.80
C SER A 137 2.94 -7.12 -9.92
N MET A 138 2.75 -6.09 -9.09
CA MET A 138 1.63 -5.96 -8.15
C MET A 138 0.56 -4.95 -8.59
N LEU A 139 0.89 -4.03 -9.51
CA LEU A 139 0.08 -2.90 -9.98
C LEU A 139 -0.12 -2.96 -11.50
#